data_AF-A0A932QYV6-F1
#
_entry.id   AF-A0A932QYV6-F1
#
_cell.length_a   1.000
_cell.length_b   1.000
_cell.length_c   1.000
_cell.angle_alpha   90.00
_cell.angle_beta   90.00
_cell.angle_gamma   90.00
#
_symmetry.space_group_name_H-M   'P 1'
#
loop_
_entity.id
_entity.type
_entity.pdbx_description
1 polymer ?
#
loop_
_entity_poly.entity_id
_entity_poly.type
_entity_poly.pdbx_seq_one_letter_code
_entity_poly.pdbx_strand_id
1 'polypeptide(L)'
;MAIKVNLILPKDVPYKNSGGKSLFRELKPEAWWSGFVSVKDSNKEDFIKKLEALAKELNFNFSGWIVDKQDGSFDYFFTRYPRKKYGPLAELIEHDKVLERLARETNGDPDIEDYSDSSKFRIVLGLRELYETSNKLHTIEEVRTELGNSFDLTQAEICAVRPAGKYTEPAVVITGDLSQVEKVYLLAEKFNQARFTVEDLSHDVSYVVETIHCKDPDKE
;
A
#
# COMPACT_ATOMS: atom_id res chain seq x y z
N MET A 1 18.82 22.12 4.01
CA MET A 1 19.41 21.40 5.15
C MET A 1 18.95 19.96 5.06
N ALA A 2 19.86 19.00 4.91
CA ALA A 2 19.49 17.58 4.86
C ALA A 2 19.36 17.07 6.30
N ILE A 3 18.13 16.75 6.72
CA ILE A 3 17.88 16.09 8.00
C ILE A 3 18.35 14.64 7.83
N LYS A 4 19.47 14.28 8.46
CA LYS A 4 19.85 12.89 8.65
C LYS A 4 18.88 12.28 9.67
N VAL A 5 17.82 11.65 9.18
CA VAL A 5 16.94 10.83 10.01
C VAL A 5 17.73 9.56 10.36
N ASN A 6 18.23 9.51 11.59
CA ASN A 6 18.72 8.26 12.16
C ASN A 6 17.49 7.42 12.51
N LEU A 7 17.05 6.60 11.55
CA LEU A 7 16.12 5.49 11.79
C LEU A 7 16.73 4.57 12.86
N ILE A 8 16.27 4.71 14.10
CA ILE A 8 16.43 3.68 15.12
C ILE A 8 15.12 2.88 15.08
N LEU A 9 14.94 2.09 14.02
CA LEU A 9 14.01 0.97 14.12
C LEU A 9 14.54 0.04 15.21
N PRO A 10 13.69 -0.48 16.12
CA PRO A 10 14.12 -1.42 17.14
C PRO A 10 14.85 -2.59 16.46
N LYS A 11 16.17 -2.66 16.62
CA LYS A 11 17.01 -3.65 15.92
C LYS A 11 16.89 -5.06 16.50
N ASP A 12 16.03 -5.25 17.49
CA ASP A 12 15.98 -6.47 18.26
C ASP A 12 14.52 -6.86 18.56
N VAL A 13 14.22 -8.16 18.33
CA VAL A 13 13.08 -8.98 18.83
C VAL A 13 11.93 -9.22 17.78
N PRO A 14 11.30 -10.42 17.65
CA PRO A 14 11.79 -11.81 17.74
C PRO A 14 11.10 -12.80 16.76
N TYR A 15 10.87 -12.51 15.47
CA TYR A 15 10.13 -13.46 14.63
C TYR A 15 11.03 -14.48 13.95
N LYS A 16 11.59 -15.40 14.75
CA LYS A 16 12.35 -16.53 14.23
C LYS A 16 11.47 -17.78 14.17
N ASN A 17 11.52 -18.52 13.07
CA ASN A 17 10.94 -19.86 13.04
C ASN A 17 11.67 -20.81 14.01
N SER A 18 11.20 -22.04 14.16
CA SER A 18 11.82 -23.07 15.03
C SER A 18 13.30 -23.34 14.73
N GLY A 19 13.80 -22.92 13.56
CA GLY A 19 15.20 -23.00 13.15
C GLY A 19 15.98 -21.69 13.28
N GLY A 20 15.45 -20.66 13.93
CA GLY A 20 16.17 -19.40 14.17
C GLY A 20 16.19 -18.42 13.01
N LYS A 21 15.46 -18.66 11.91
CA LYS A 21 15.42 -17.77 10.73
C LYS A 21 14.31 -16.74 10.86
N SER A 22 14.62 -15.48 10.53
CA SER A 22 13.63 -14.40 10.48
C SER A 22 12.45 -14.75 9.56
N LEU A 23 11.22 -14.54 10.02
CA LEU A 23 10.00 -14.70 9.25
C LEU A 23 9.77 -13.53 8.28
N PHE A 24 10.39 -12.39 8.56
CA PHE A 24 10.20 -11.15 7.81
C PHE A 24 11.54 -10.54 7.42
N ARG A 25 11.55 -9.88 6.25
CA ARG A 25 12.60 -8.99 5.78
C ARG A 25 11.97 -7.64 5.52
N GLU A 26 12.37 -6.64 6.31
CA GLU A 26 12.00 -5.24 6.05
C GLU A 26 13.02 -4.63 5.09
N LEU A 27 12.52 -4.01 4.03
CA LEU A 27 13.35 -3.24 3.12
C LEU A 27 13.63 -1.85 3.69
N LYS A 28 14.69 -1.22 3.18
CA LYS A 28 15.10 0.13 3.53
C LYS A 28 13.92 1.10 3.34
N PRO A 29 13.57 1.88 4.38
CA PRO A 29 12.53 2.88 4.27
C PRO A 29 12.87 3.98 3.27
N GLU A 30 11.82 4.50 2.65
CA GLU A 30 11.84 5.57 1.67
C GLU A 30 10.88 6.67 2.11
N ALA A 31 11.10 7.91 1.64
CA ALA A 31 10.20 9.01 1.97
C ALA A 31 8.76 8.69 1.55
N TRP A 32 7.84 8.86 2.49
CA TRP A 32 6.41 8.68 2.27
C TRP A 32 5.85 9.82 1.42
N TRP A 33 4.83 9.48 0.64
CA TRP A 33 3.96 10.41 -0.06
C TRP A 33 2.67 9.67 -0.38
N SER A 34 1.54 10.35 -0.18
CA SER A 34 0.23 9.84 -0.57
C SER A 34 -0.73 10.97 -0.93
N GLY A 35 -1.66 10.66 -1.81
CA GLY A 35 -2.76 11.53 -2.20
C GLY A 35 -3.91 10.70 -2.74
N PHE A 36 -5.01 11.34 -3.07
CA PHE A 36 -6.15 10.65 -3.68
C PHE A 36 -6.86 11.51 -4.71
N VAL A 37 -7.65 10.84 -5.55
CA VAL A 37 -8.61 11.48 -6.44
C VAL A 37 -10.00 10.94 -6.13
N SER A 38 -10.93 11.83 -5.77
CA SER A 38 -12.35 11.50 -5.64
C SER A 38 -13.05 11.54 -6.99
N VAL A 39 -13.73 10.46 -7.36
CA VAL A 39 -14.39 10.30 -8.67
C VAL A 39 -15.88 10.06 -8.48
N LYS A 40 -16.72 10.97 -9.01
CA LYS A 40 -18.19 10.96 -8.81
C LYS A 40 -18.96 10.45 -10.03
N ASP A 41 -18.55 10.84 -11.24
CA ASP A 41 -19.35 10.66 -12.46
C ASP A 41 -18.77 9.61 -13.42
N SER A 42 -17.97 8.67 -12.92
CA SER A 42 -17.36 7.62 -13.73
C SER A 42 -17.44 6.27 -13.03
N ASN A 43 -17.55 5.18 -13.80
CA ASN A 43 -17.44 3.84 -13.24
C ASN A 43 -15.95 3.46 -13.09
N LYS A 44 -15.69 2.49 -12.20
CA LYS A 44 -14.33 2.02 -11.89
C LYS A 44 -13.58 1.48 -13.11
N GLU A 45 -14.27 0.82 -14.05
CA GLU A 45 -13.62 0.24 -15.24
C GLU A 45 -13.05 1.33 -16.16
N ASP A 46 -13.83 2.37 -16.42
CA ASP A 46 -13.41 3.50 -17.25
C ASP A 46 -12.31 4.32 -16.57
N PHE A 47 -12.40 4.50 -15.24
CA PHE A 47 -11.31 5.08 -14.46
C PHE A 47 -10.00 4.29 -14.61
N ILE A 48 -10.05 2.96 -14.44
CA ILE A 48 -8.87 2.11 -14.58
C ILE A 48 -8.30 2.19 -16.00
N LYS A 49 -9.13 2.23 -17.04
CA LYS A 49 -8.66 2.42 -18.44
C LYS A 49 -7.93 3.74 -18.63
N LYS A 50 -8.42 4.84 -18.03
CA LYS A 50 -7.74 6.14 -18.05
C LYS A 50 -6.41 6.09 -17.30
N LEU A 51 -6.38 5.44 -16.14
CA LEU A 51 -5.17 5.21 -15.36
C LEU A 51 -4.13 4.39 -16.16
N GLU A 52 -4.57 3.36 -16.88
CA GLU A 52 -3.72 2.55 -17.78
C GLU A 52 -3.17 3.36 -18.96
N ALA A 53 -4.00 4.22 -19.57
CA ALA A 53 -3.56 5.11 -20.63
C ALA A 53 -2.50 6.10 -20.11
N LEU A 54 -2.74 6.71 -18.95
CA LEU A 54 -1.84 7.68 -18.35
C LEU A 54 -0.52 7.04 -17.91
N ALA A 55 -0.56 5.84 -17.34
CA ALA A 55 0.65 5.07 -16.99
C ALA A 55 1.54 4.85 -18.21
N LYS A 56 0.96 4.49 -19.36
CA LYS A 56 1.69 4.30 -20.61
C LYS A 56 2.23 5.61 -21.19
N GLU A 57 1.40 6.65 -21.21
CA GLU A 57 1.77 7.99 -21.71
C GLU A 57 2.97 8.56 -20.94
N LEU A 58 2.91 8.50 -19.61
CA LEU A 58 3.92 9.08 -18.72
C LEU A 58 5.07 8.14 -18.41
N ASN A 59 4.99 6.88 -18.84
CA ASN A 59 5.87 5.80 -18.40
C ASN A 59 5.99 5.74 -16.86
N PHE A 60 4.86 5.82 -16.16
CA PHE A 60 4.77 5.98 -14.71
C PHE A 60 4.05 4.81 -14.03
N ASN A 61 4.49 4.45 -12.82
CA ASN A 61 3.91 3.38 -12.02
C ASN A 61 2.95 3.95 -10.97
N PHE A 62 1.66 3.75 -11.16
CA PHE A 62 0.64 4.06 -10.15
C PHE A 62 0.49 2.88 -9.19
N SER A 63 0.65 3.15 -7.90
CA SER A 63 0.46 2.16 -6.83
C SER A 63 -0.54 2.72 -5.84
N GLY A 64 -1.65 2.02 -5.65
CA GLY A 64 -2.77 2.60 -4.94
C GLY A 64 -3.87 1.60 -4.64
N TRP A 65 -4.99 2.12 -4.15
CA TRP A 65 -6.18 1.35 -3.85
C TRP A 65 -7.44 2.18 -4.06
N ILE A 66 -8.55 1.51 -4.30
CA ILE A 66 -9.87 2.12 -4.46
C ILE A 66 -10.68 1.85 -3.19
N VAL A 67 -11.37 2.88 -2.68
CA VAL A 67 -12.39 2.76 -1.63
C VAL A 67 -13.72 3.25 -2.19
N ASP A 68 -14.72 2.37 -2.21
CA ASP A 68 -16.07 2.71 -2.64
C ASP A 68 -16.81 3.52 -1.57
N LYS A 69 -17.58 4.52 -2.01
CA LYS A 69 -18.48 5.31 -1.16
C LYS A 69 -19.92 4.84 -1.32
N GLN A 70 -20.73 5.12 -0.31
CA GLN A 70 -22.14 4.69 -0.28
C GLN A 70 -23.00 5.37 -1.36
N ASP A 71 -22.59 6.54 -1.85
CA ASP A 71 -23.28 7.30 -2.90
C ASP A 71 -22.95 6.82 -4.32
N GLY A 72 -22.16 5.74 -4.46
CA GLY A 72 -21.73 5.18 -5.74
C GLY A 72 -20.47 5.82 -6.32
N SER A 73 -19.95 6.89 -5.69
CA SER A 73 -18.62 7.43 -6.01
C SER A 73 -17.52 6.59 -5.36
N PHE A 74 -16.26 6.86 -5.68
CA PHE A 74 -15.11 6.21 -5.05
C PHE A 74 -13.91 7.13 -4.97
N ASP A 75 -13.00 6.80 -4.05
CA ASP A 75 -11.68 7.42 -3.98
C ASP A 75 -10.63 6.45 -4.52
N TYR A 76 -9.76 6.91 -5.41
CA TYR A 76 -8.50 6.23 -5.71
C TYR A 76 -7.39 6.89 -4.92
N PHE A 77 -6.91 6.19 -3.90
CA PHE A 77 -5.71 6.56 -3.16
C PHE A 77 -4.48 6.11 -3.96
N PHE A 78 -3.50 6.99 -4.04
CA PHE A 78 -2.25 6.82 -4.76
C PHE A 78 -1.10 7.13 -3.82
N THR A 79 -0.13 6.24 -3.74
CA THR A 79 0.99 6.33 -2.80
C THR A 79 2.30 5.94 -3.45
N ARG A 80 3.39 6.45 -2.88
CA ARG A 80 4.76 6.12 -3.28
C ARG A 80 5.20 4.79 -2.65
N TYR A 81 4.75 3.67 -3.22
CA TYR A 81 5.20 2.34 -2.80
C TYR A 81 6.67 2.08 -3.12
N PRO A 82 7.51 1.69 -2.14
CA PRO A 82 8.96 1.63 -2.31
C PRO A 82 9.45 0.31 -2.95
N ARG A 83 8.81 -0.09 -4.06
CA ARG A 83 9.12 -1.31 -4.81
C ARG A 83 10.09 -1.02 -5.96
N LYS A 84 11.40 -1.23 -5.74
CA LYS A 84 12.47 -0.92 -6.70
C LYS A 84 12.65 -1.96 -7.80
N LYS A 85 12.01 -3.12 -7.66
CA LYS A 85 12.02 -4.18 -8.67
C LYS A 85 11.57 -3.68 -10.05
N TYR A 86 10.72 -2.66 -10.09
CA TYR A 86 10.12 -2.12 -11.31
C TYR A 86 10.78 -0.83 -11.80
N GLY A 87 11.98 -0.52 -11.30
CA GLY A 87 12.75 0.67 -11.65
C GLY A 87 12.97 1.59 -10.44
N PRO A 88 13.68 2.71 -10.64
CA PRO A 88 13.83 3.72 -9.60
C PRO A 88 12.47 4.29 -9.20
N LEU A 89 12.36 4.70 -7.93
CA LEU A 89 11.18 5.41 -7.46
C LEU A 89 11.20 6.82 -8.05
N ALA A 90 10.05 7.27 -8.53
CA ALA A 90 9.85 8.65 -8.93
C ALA A 90 10.08 9.60 -7.74
N GLU A 91 10.47 10.83 -8.04
CA GLU A 91 10.64 11.88 -7.04
C GLU A 91 9.28 12.34 -6.50
N LEU A 92 9.24 12.86 -5.28
CA LEU A 92 7.96 13.26 -4.64
C LEU A 92 7.19 14.29 -5.50
N ILE A 93 7.90 15.27 -6.05
CA ILE A 93 7.34 16.30 -6.92
C ILE A 93 6.71 15.75 -8.22
N GLU A 94 7.15 14.57 -8.66
CA GLU A 94 6.54 13.90 -9.81
C GLU A 94 5.18 13.31 -9.44
N HIS A 95 5.02 12.84 -8.20
CA HIS A 95 3.74 12.30 -7.72
C HIS A 95 2.68 13.40 -7.64
N ASP A 96 3.03 14.60 -7.14
CA ASP A 96 2.12 15.77 -7.12
C ASP A 96 1.59 16.08 -8.53
N LYS A 97 2.50 16.21 -9.51
CA LYS A 97 2.16 16.53 -10.91
C LYS A 97 1.27 15.45 -11.55
N VAL A 98 1.59 14.19 -11.26
CA VAL A 98 0.86 13.05 -11.80
C VAL A 98 -0.54 12.94 -11.17
N LEU A 99 -0.69 13.25 -9.88
CA LEU A 99 -1.99 13.32 -9.21
C LEU A 99 -2.89 14.38 -9.84
N GLU A 100 -2.38 15.60 -10.03
CA GLU A 100 -3.14 16.66 -10.71
C GLU A 100 -3.53 16.26 -12.13
N ARG A 101 -2.62 15.60 -12.86
CA ARG A 101 -2.89 15.13 -14.21
C ARG A 101 -3.99 14.06 -14.21
N LEU A 102 -3.91 13.09 -13.30
CA LEU A 102 -4.91 12.05 -13.15
C LEU A 102 -6.29 12.65 -12.88
N ALA A 103 -6.39 13.57 -11.93
CA ALA A 103 -7.64 14.26 -11.59
C ALA A 103 -8.27 14.98 -12.78
N ARG A 104 -7.47 15.69 -13.59
CA ARG A 104 -7.98 16.34 -14.82
C ARG A 104 -8.53 15.34 -15.83
N GLU A 105 -7.84 14.22 -16.06
CA GLU A 105 -8.25 13.19 -17.03
C GLU A 105 -9.51 12.43 -16.56
N THR A 106 -9.69 12.30 -15.26
CA THR A 106 -10.81 11.57 -14.65
C THR A 106 -11.98 12.47 -14.27
N ASN A 107 -11.83 13.80 -14.40
CA ASN A 107 -12.76 14.79 -13.86
C ASN A 107 -13.01 14.55 -12.36
N GLY A 108 -11.93 14.20 -11.64
CA GLY A 108 -11.95 13.97 -10.20
C GLY A 108 -11.37 15.15 -9.42
N ASP A 109 -11.64 15.13 -8.12
CA ASP A 109 -11.13 16.14 -7.18
C ASP A 109 -9.85 15.57 -6.51
N PRO A 110 -8.65 16.14 -6.76
CA PRO A 110 -7.42 15.67 -6.13
C PRO A 110 -7.24 16.27 -4.74
N ASP A 111 -6.60 15.51 -3.86
CA ASP A 111 -6.08 16.02 -2.59
C ASP A 111 -4.79 15.29 -2.21
N ILE A 112 -3.86 16.01 -1.59
CA ILE A 112 -2.62 15.42 -1.05
C ILE A 112 -2.87 15.17 0.43
N GLU A 113 -2.58 13.95 0.89
CA GLU A 113 -2.80 13.62 2.29
C GLU A 113 -1.78 14.34 3.17
N ASP A 114 -2.27 15.13 4.13
CA ASP A 114 -1.49 15.68 5.23
C ASP A 114 -1.76 14.84 6.48
N TYR A 115 -0.90 13.87 6.75
CA TYR A 115 -1.00 13.06 7.97
C TYR A 115 -0.32 13.78 9.13
N SER A 116 -1.15 14.34 10.01
CA SER A 116 -0.71 15.07 11.21
C SER A 116 -0.65 14.22 12.49
N ASP A 117 -0.92 12.91 12.40
CA ASP A 117 -1.07 12.04 13.57
C ASP A 117 0.16 11.16 13.82
N SER A 118 0.96 11.57 14.80
CA SER A 118 2.37 11.17 15.01
C SER A 118 2.59 9.78 15.61
N SER A 119 1.61 8.87 15.61
CA SER A 119 1.80 7.50 16.12
C SER A 119 1.13 6.40 15.31
N LYS A 120 0.63 6.72 14.11
CA LYS A 120 -0.13 5.76 13.30
C LYS A 120 0.70 5.11 12.20
N PHE A 121 0.27 3.91 11.82
CA PHE A 121 0.67 3.28 10.57
C PHE A 121 -0.55 3.07 9.67
N ARG A 122 -0.30 2.89 8.38
CA ARG A 122 -1.28 2.39 7.41
C ARG A 122 -0.67 1.23 6.61
N ILE A 123 -1.41 0.14 6.51
CA ILE A 123 -1.06 -1.02 5.66
C ILE A 123 -2.25 -1.30 4.74
N VAL A 124 -1.96 -1.51 3.46
CA VAL A 124 -2.94 -2.08 2.53
C VAL A 124 -2.59 -3.54 2.30
N LEU A 125 -3.42 -4.42 2.84
CA LEU A 125 -3.23 -5.85 2.78
C LEU A 125 -4.16 -6.46 1.73
N GLY A 126 -3.58 -7.12 0.73
CA GLY A 126 -4.36 -7.96 -0.19
C GLY A 126 -5.00 -9.12 0.56
N LEU A 127 -6.22 -9.49 0.15
CA LEU A 127 -6.97 -10.56 0.79
C LEU A 127 -6.74 -11.93 0.13
N ARG A 128 -6.03 -12.00 -1.01
CA ARG A 128 -5.69 -13.28 -1.64
C ARG A 128 -4.32 -13.77 -1.16
N GLU A 129 -4.24 -15.03 -0.75
CA GLU A 129 -2.94 -15.63 -0.40
C GLU A 129 -1.98 -15.60 -1.60
N LEU A 130 -0.72 -15.22 -1.34
CA LEU A 130 0.35 -15.10 -2.35
C LEU A 130 0.04 -14.21 -3.55
N TYR A 131 -1.07 -13.47 -3.56
CA TYR A 131 -1.51 -12.65 -4.69
C TYR A 131 -1.90 -13.44 -5.96
N GLU A 132 -2.26 -14.72 -5.81
CA GLU A 132 -2.64 -15.60 -6.94
C GLU A 132 -4.16 -15.84 -6.94
N THR A 133 -4.79 -15.78 -8.12
CA THR A 133 -6.25 -15.88 -8.26
C THR A 133 -6.84 -17.24 -7.88
N SER A 134 -6.02 -18.30 -7.90
CA SER A 134 -6.41 -19.66 -7.52
C SER A 134 -6.40 -19.90 -6.00
N ASN A 135 -5.81 -19.00 -5.23
CA ASN A 135 -5.62 -19.21 -3.80
C ASN A 135 -6.80 -18.68 -2.98
N LYS A 136 -6.81 -19.01 -1.68
CA LYS A 136 -7.87 -18.59 -0.77
C LYS A 136 -8.00 -17.06 -0.78
N LEU A 137 -9.25 -16.60 -0.87
CA LEU A 137 -9.63 -15.22 -0.64
C LEU A 137 -10.15 -15.10 0.79
N HIS A 138 -9.46 -14.31 1.59
CA HIS A 138 -9.86 -13.97 2.95
C HIS A 138 -10.95 -12.90 2.97
N THR A 139 -11.71 -12.83 4.07
CA THR A 139 -12.71 -11.78 4.27
C THR A 139 -12.25 -10.73 5.27
N ILE A 140 -12.88 -9.55 5.24
CA ILE A 140 -12.56 -8.48 6.20
C ILE A 140 -12.96 -8.86 7.63
N GLU A 141 -13.95 -9.74 7.80
CA GLU A 141 -14.36 -10.30 9.09
C GLU A 141 -13.30 -11.25 9.65
N GLU A 142 -12.63 -12.05 8.81
CA GLU A 142 -11.48 -12.85 9.24
C GLU A 142 -10.37 -11.91 9.75
N VAL A 143 -10.05 -10.84 9.01
CA VAL A 143 -9.07 -9.81 9.44
C VAL A 143 -9.46 -9.20 10.79
N ARG A 144 -10.73 -8.80 10.96
CA ARG A 144 -11.24 -8.23 12.20
C ARG A 144 -11.17 -9.21 13.37
N THR A 145 -11.43 -10.48 13.12
CA THR A 145 -11.37 -11.54 14.14
C THR A 145 -9.94 -11.70 14.67
N GLU A 146 -8.95 -11.65 13.78
CA GLU A 146 -7.54 -11.80 14.14
C GLU A 146 -6.95 -10.56 14.83
N LEU A 147 -7.26 -9.37 14.32
CA LEU A 147 -6.70 -8.11 14.84
C LEU A 147 -7.46 -7.56 16.04
N GLY A 148 -8.74 -7.94 16.19
CA GLY A 148 -9.65 -7.36 17.17
C GLY A 148 -10.15 -5.97 16.78
N ASN A 149 -10.67 -5.22 17.76
CA ASN A 149 -11.33 -3.92 17.52
C ASN A 149 -10.41 -2.70 17.69
N SER A 150 -9.10 -2.89 17.84
CA SER A 150 -8.13 -1.79 18.04
C SER A 150 -7.62 -1.16 16.74
N PHE A 151 -8.10 -1.63 15.59
CA PHE A 151 -7.69 -1.17 14.27
C PHE A 151 -8.90 -0.65 13.49
N ASP A 152 -8.67 0.41 12.73
CA ASP A 152 -9.61 0.88 11.74
C ASP A 152 -9.41 0.06 10.46
N LEU A 153 -10.48 -0.63 10.04
CA LEU A 153 -10.49 -1.50 8.87
C LEU A 153 -11.41 -0.92 7.80
N THR A 154 -10.85 -0.58 6.65
CA THR A 154 -11.60 -0.08 5.49
C THR A 154 -11.51 -1.10 4.36
N GLN A 155 -12.67 -1.53 3.84
CA GLN A 155 -12.71 -2.37 2.66
C GLN A 155 -12.18 -1.61 1.45
N ALA A 156 -11.30 -2.24 0.68
CA ALA A 156 -10.68 -1.62 -0.47
C ALA A 156 -10.43 -2.64 -1.61
N GLU A 157 -9.99 -2.12 -2.74
CA GLU A 157 -9.43 -2.90 -3.83
C GLU A 157 -8.04 -2.34 -4.15
N ILE A 158 -6.97 -3.13 -4.03
CA ILE A 158 -5.67 -2.73 -4.55
C ILE A 158 -5.83 -2.48 -6.05
N CYS A 159 -5.33 -1.35 -6.53
CA CYS A 159 -5.32 -0.99 -7.94
C CYS A 159 -3.96 -0.39 -8.29
N ALA A 160 -3.08 -1.25 -8.79
CA ALA A 160 -1.74 -0.88 -9.22
C ALA A 160 -1.65 -0.97 -10.74
N VAL A 161 -1.22 0.11 -11.40
CA VAL A 161 -1.17 0.23 -12.85
C VAL A 161 0.19 0.69 -13.28
N ARG A 162 0.73 0.04 -14.30
CA ARG A 162 2.06 0.27 -14.85
C ARG A 162 2.00 0.31 -16.38
N PRO A 163 3.05 0.82 -17.05
CA PRO A 163 3.10 0.78 -18.51
C PRO A 163 2.92 -0.63 -19.08
N ALA A 164 3.47 -1.63 -18.37
CA ALA A 164 3.47 -3.03 -18.78
C ALA A 164 2.21 -3.82 -18.40
N GLY A 165 1.29 -3.25 -17.62
CA GLY A 165 0.07 -3.93 -17.20
C GLY A 165 -0.49 -3.43 -15.87
N LYS A 166 -1.59 -4.05 -15.44
CA LYS A 166 -2.27 -3.73 -14.19
C LYS A 166 -2.40 -4.93 -13.27
N TYR A 167 -2.62 -4.63 -12.00
CA TYR A 167 -2.90 -5.60 -10.95
C TYR A 167 -4.03 -5.05 -10.08
N THR A 168 -5.08 -5.87 -9.90
CA THR A 168 -6.18 -5.55 -9.00
C THR A 168 -6.54 -6.74 -8.11
N GLU A 169 -6.90 -6.47 -6.85
CA GLU A 169 -7.43 -7.49 -5.94
C GLU A 169 -8.24 -6.87 -4.78
N PRO A 170 -9.19 -7.62 -4.19
CA PRO A 170 -9.79 -7.26 -2.92
C PRO A 170 -8.72 -7.10 -1.84
N ALA A 171 -8.87 -6.05 -1.03
CA ALA A 171 -7.92 -5.67 -0.02
C ALA A 171 -8.62 -5.09 1.21
N VAL A 172 -7.83 -4.87 2.26
CA VAL A 172 -8.23 -4.10 3.43
C VAL A 172 -7.16 -3.05 3.71
N VAL A 173 -7.59 -1.83 3.97
CA VAL A 173 -6.73 -0.80 4.56
C VAL A 173 -6.83 -0.92 6.07
N ILE A 174 -5.70 -1.10 6.71
CA ILE A 174 -5.55 -1.28 8.15
C ILE A 174 -4.81 -0.07 8.67
N THR A 175 -5.48 0.71 9.51
CA THR A 175 -4.87 1.85 10.22
C THR A 175 -4.89 1.56 11.71
N GLY A 176 -3.79 1.85 12.40
CA GLY A 176 -3.67 1.62 13.84
C GLY A 176 -2.44 2.28 14.44
N ASP A 177 -2.26 2.09 15.75
CA ASP A 177 -1.07 2.58 16.46
C ASP A 177 0.17 1.76 16.05
N LEU A 178 1.28 2.45 15.78
CA LEU A 178 2.55 1.85 15.34
C LEU A 178 3.06 0.78 16.31
N SER A 179 2.80 0.91 17.62
CA SER A 179 3.16 -0.12 18.61
C SER A 179 2.47 -1.47 18.40
N GLN A 180 1.43 -1.51 17.55
CA GLN A 180 0.69 -2.72 17.22
C GLN A 180 0.95 -3.25 15.80
N VAL A 181 1.86 -2.63 15.03
CA VAL A 181 2.13 -3.01 13.63
C VAL A 181 2.52 -4.49 13.48
N GLU A 182 3.20 -5.05 14.47
CA GLU A 182 3.60 -6.47 14.50
C GLU A 182 2.41 -7.43 14.45
N LYS A 183 1.23 -7.05 14.95
CA LYS A 183 0.02 -7.88 14.83
C LYS A 183 -0.39 -8.06 13.37
N VAL A 184 -0.18 -7.03 12.54
CA VAL A 184 -0.46 -7.10 11.10
C VAL A 184 0.59 -7.96 10.38
N TYR A 185 1.83 -7.99 10.85
CA TYR A 185 2.86 -8.89 10.31
C TYR A 185 2.49 -10.35 10.53
N LEU A 186 2.04 -10.68 11.75
CA LEU A 186 1.57 -12.02 12.09
C LEU A 186 0.31 -12.40 11.31
N LEU A 187 -0.62 -11.46 11.10
CA LEU A 187 -1.76 -11.66 10.22
C LEU A 187 -1.30 -11.99 8.79
N ALA A 188 -0.36 -11.20 8.25
CA ALA A 188 0.14 -11.38 6.90
C ALA A 188 0.83 -12.74 6.71
N GLU A 189 1.59 -13.22 7.70
CA GLU A 189 2.16 -14.57 7.70
C GLU A 189 1.06 -15.64 7.74
N LYS A 190 0.09 -15.52 8.65
CA LYS A 190 -1.05 -16.44 8.76
C LYS A 190 -1.88 -16.51 7.49
N PHE A 191 -1.98 -15.40 6.75
CA PHE A 191 -2.71 -15.29 5.48
C PHE A 191 -1.80 -15.54 4.28
N ASN A 192 -0.63 -16.15 4.48
CA ASN A 192 0.34 -16.51 3.44
C ASN A 192 0.61 -15.35 2.46
N GLN A 193 0.66 -14.11 2.95
CA GLN A 193 0.91 -12.95 2.11
C GLN A 193 2.37 -12.96 1.71
N ALA A 194 2.69 -12.75 0.43
CA ALA A 194 4.08 -12.76 -0.01
C ALA A 194 4.86 -11.55 0.54
N ARG A 195 4.19 -10.41 0.68
CA ARG A 195 4.77 -9.14 1.14
C ARG A 195 3.65 -8.19 1.56
N PHE A 196 3.95 -6.99 2.01
CA PHE A 196 2.99 -5.86 2.11
C PHE A 196 3.78 -4.55 2.29
N THR A 197 3.13 -3.41 2.10
CA THR A 197 3.74 -2.10 2.36
C THR A 197 3.23 -1.57 3.69
N VAL A 198 4.14 -1.04 4.49
CA VAL A 198 3.84 -0.26 5.69
C VAL A 198 4.12 1.20 5.39
N GLU A 199 3.13 2.05 5.62
CA GLU A 199 3.31 3.49 5.73
C GLU A 199 3.40 3.82 7.21
N ASP A 200 4.59 4.19 7.66
CA ASP A 200 4.85 4.70 9.00
C ASP A 200 4.68 6.23 8.96
N LEU A 201 3.47 6.64 9.31
CA LEU A 201 3.02 8.03 9.25
C LEU A 201 3.63 8.87 10.38
N SER A 202 4.21 8.23 11.41
CA SER A 202 4.91 8.95 12.48
C SER A 202 6.30 9.45 12.07
N HIS A 203 6.90 8.81 11.06
CA HIS A 203 8.25 9.10 10.59
C HIS A 203 8.29 9.60 9.13
N ASP A 204 7.14 9.78 8.49
CA ASP A 204 7.02 10.13 7.06
C ASP A 204 7.79 9.17 6.15
N VAL A 205 7.71 7.86 6.43
CA VAL A 205 8.36 6.84 5.61
C VAL A 205 7.41 5.73 5.19
N SER A 206 7.70 5.13 4.05
CA SER A 206 7.11 3.87 3.62
C SER A 206 8.20 2.82 3.45
N TYR A 207 7.87 1.56 3.74
CA TYR A 207 8.76 0.43 3.51
C TYR A 207 7.97 -0.83 3.18
N VAL A 208 8.65 -1.81 2.57
CA VAL A 208 8.04 -3.10 2.20
C VAL A 208 8.52 -4.15 3.17
N VAL A 209 7.60 -4.99 3.60
CA VAL A 209 7.87 -6.19 4.41
C VAL A 209 7.68 -7.40 3.53
N GLU A 210 8.72 -8.22 3.39
CA GLU A 210 8.66 -9.50 2.68
C GLU A 210 8.54 -10.63 3.69
N THR A 211 7.61 -11.56 3.47
CA THR A 211 7.46 -12.75 4.32
C THR A 211 8.29 -13.90 3.77
N ILE A 212 8.36 -15.01 4.50
CA ILE A 212 8.94 -16.28 4.01
C ILE A 212 8.28 -16.82 2.74
N HIS A 213 7.08 -16.32 2.40
CA HIS A 213 6.33 -16.73 1.22
C HIS A 213 6.68 -15.92 -0.03
N CYS A 214 7.51 -14.88 0.10
CA CYS A 214 7.97 -14.09 -1.05
C CYS A 214 8.87 -14.93 -1.96
N LYS A 215 8.30 -15.45 -3.05
CA LYS A 215 9.05 -16.19 -4.08
C LYS A 215 9.91 -15.27 -4.97
N ASP A 216 9.64 -13.98 -4.91
CA ASP A 216 10.16 -13.00 -5.87
C ASP A 216 10.47 -11.67 -5.16
N PRO A 217 11.56 -11.67 -4.38
CA PRO A 217 11.93 -10.56 -3.51
C PRO A 217 12.37 -9.33 -4.30
N ASP A 218 12.21 -8.17 -3.69
CA ASP A 218 12.70 -6.91 -4.23
C ASP A 218 14.23 -6.84 -4.19
N LYS A 219 14.77 -6.03 -5.10
CA LYS A 219 16.20 -5.77 -5.20
C LYS A 219 16.50 -4.54 -4.34
N GLU A 220 17.40 -4.70 -3.37
CA GLU A 220 17.96 -3.59 -2.60
C GLU A 220 19.41 -3.32 -2.99
#